data_AF-A0A6L7WRX0-F1
#
_entry.id   AF-A0A6L7WRX0-F1
#
_cell.length_a   1.000
_cell.length_b   1.000
_cell.length_c   1.000
_cell.angle_alpha   90.00
_cell.angle_beta   90.00
_cell.angle_gamma   90.00
#
_symmetry.space_group_name_H-M   'P 1'
#
loop_
_entity.id
_entity.type
_entity.pdbx_description
1 polymer ?
#
loop_
_entity_poly.entity_id
_entity_poly.type
_entity_poly.pdbx_seq_one_letter_code
_entity_poly.pdbx_strand_id
1 'polypeptide(L)'
;MTLPGGETFTFTDAIDFVHQLAASDRVRDCYALHWTRYALGDRLDAVTRELRSIQQGFREHDSIEELLVSIAGSDLFRRGSTTQVGGAAR
;
A
#
# COMPACT_ATOMS: atom_id res chain seq x y z
N MET A 1 -23.15 4.55 3.81
CA MET A 1 -22.49 3.23 3.61
C MET A 1 -21.41 3.07 4.66
N THR A 2 -21.19 1.87 5.20
CA THR A 2 -20.15 1.64 6.22
C THR A 2 -19.12 0.66 5.68
N LEU A 3 -17.84 1.06 5.69
CA LEU A 3 -16.74 0.18 5.33
C LEU A 3 -16.46 -0.82 6.47
N PRO A 4 -15.82 -1.96 6.18
CA PRO A 4 -15.22 -2.79 7.21
C PRO A 4 -14.41 -1.90 8.17
N GLY A 5 -14.55 -2.08 9.49
CA GLY A 5 -13.89 -1.24 10.49
C GLY A 5 -14.55 0.10 10.82
N GLY A 6 -15.79 0.33 10.37
CA GLY A 6 -16.70 1.29 11.01
C GLY A 6 -16.73 2.70 10.40
N GLU A 7 -15.90 2.98 9.40
CA GLU A 7 -15.92 4.26 8.68
C GLU A 7 -17.21 4.40 7.89
N THR A 8 -17.95 5.48 8.12
CA THR A 8 -19.27 5.71 7.54
C THR A 8 -19.23 6.90 6.59
N PHE A 9 -19.72 6.68 5.38
CA PHE A 9 -19.79 7.68 4.31
C PHE A 9 -21.24 8.07 4.04
N THR A 10 -21.44 9.38 3.91
CA THR A 10 -22.67 9.99 3.42
C THR A 10 -22.33 10.73 2.13
N PHE A 11 -22.97 10.36 1.03
CA PHE A 11 -22.65 10.90 -0.30
C PHE A 11 -23.93 11.20 -1.08
N THR A 12 -23.82 12.18 -1.98
CA THR A 12 -24.95 12.67 -2.78
C THR A 12 -25.05 11.95 -4.12
N ASP A 13 -23.91 11.58 -4.69
CA ASP A 13 -23.80 10.83 -5.94
C ASP A 13 -22.56 9.92 -5.95
N ALA A 14 -22.37 9.19 -7.05
CA ALA A 14 -21.27 8.25 -7.20
C ALA A 14 -19.89 8.93 -7.30
N ILE A 15 -19.81 10.15 -7.83
CA ILE A 15 -18.55 10.89 -7.98
C ILE A 15 -18.09 11.39 -6.61
N ASP A 16 -19.00 11.99 -5.85
CA ASP A 16 -18.79 12.39 -4.45
C ASP A 16 -18.33 11.18 -3.62
N PHE A 17 -18.98 10.02 -3.78
CA PHE A 17 -18.56 8.81 -3.10
C PHE A 17 -17.12 8.39 -3.45
N VAL A 18 -16.72 8.43 -4.72
CA VAL A 18 -15.35 8.08 -5.15
C VAL A 18 -14.32 9.05 -4.56
N HIS A 19 -14.63 10.35 -4.51
CA HIS A 19 -13.75 11.32 -3.86
C HIS A 19 -13.60 11.07 -2.35
N GLN A 20 -14.70 10.72 -1.68
CA GLN A 20 -14.65 10.37 -0.25
C GLN A 20 -13.86 9.08 -0.01
N LEU A 21 -13.98 8.08 -0.87
CA LEU A 21 -13.16 6.87 -0.81
C LEU A 21 -11.68 7.18 -1.03
N ALA A 22 -11.35 8.02 -2.02
CA ALA A 22 -9.96 8.40 -2.28
C ALA A 22 -9.33 9.16 -1.10
N ALA A 23 -10.12 9.94 -0.36
CA ALA A 23 -9.67 10.66 0.84
C ALA A 23 -9.59 9.79 2.10
N SER A 24 -10.17 8.58 2.11
CA SER A 24 -10.18 7.70 3.27
C SER A 24 -8.80 7.11 3.55
N ASP A 25 -8.28 7.36 4.75
CA ASP A 25 -7.01 6.77 5.21
C ASP A 25 -7.02 5.25 5.10
N ARG A 26 -8.18 4.61 5.36
CA ARG A 26 -8.32 3.17 5.27
C ARG A 26 -8.17 2.67 3.84
N VAL A 27 -8.84 3.34 2.89
CA VAL A 27 -8.75 2.97 1.47
C VAL A 27 -7.33 3.17 0.97
N ARG A 28 -6.69 4.29 1.34
CA ARG A 28 -5.30 4.61 0.99
C ARG A 28 -4.32 3.59 1.58
N ASP A 29 -4.54 3.15 2.82
CA ASP A 29 -3.75 2.10 3.46
C ASP A 29 -3.88 0.75 2.74
N CYS A 30 -5.09 0.39 2.32
CA CYS A 30 -5.34 -0.81 1.54
C CYS A 30 -4.70 -0.72 0.15
N TYR A 31 -4.74 0.45 -0.49
CA TYR A 31 -4.13 0.69 -1.79
C TYR A 31 -2.61 0.54 -1.74
N ALA A 32 -1.96 1.19 -0.77
CA ALA A 32 -0.53 1.06 -0.54
C ALA A 32 -0.10 -0.38 -0.20
N LEU A 33 -0.90 -1.11 0.59
CA LEU A 33 -0.69 -2.53 0.87
C LEU A 33 -0.73 -3.39 -0.40
N HIS A 34 -1.73 -3.18 -1.26
CA HIS A 34 -1.86 -3.94 -2.50
C HIS A 34 -0.67 -3.72 -3.43
N TRP A 35 -0.24 -2.47 -3.62
CA TRP A 35 0.94 -2.15 -4.43
C TRP A 35 2.24 -2.70 -3.82
N THR A 36 2.35 -2.67 -2.49
CA THR A 36 3.50 -3.27 -1.79
C THR A 36 3.56 -4.78 -2.03
N ARG A 37 2.42 -5.49 -1.92
CA ARG A 37 2.35 -6.93 -2.21
C ARG A 37 2.68 -7.24 -3.66
N TYR A 38 2.15 -6.45 -4.59
CA TYR A 38 2.48 -6.57 -6.01
C TYR A 38 3.99 -6.45 -6.25
N ALA A 39 4.65 -5.44 -5.66
CA ALA A 39 6.09 -5.25 -5.79
C ALA A 39 6.94 -6.37 -5.15
N LEU A 40 6.42 -7.05 -4.13
CA LEU A 40 7.14 -8.09 -3.38
C LEU A 40 6.84 -9.53 -3.85
N GLY A 41 5.82 -9.71 -4.69
CA GLY A 41 5.33 -11.02 -5.12
C GLY A 41 4.61 -11.77 -4.00
N ASP A 42 3.65 -11.11 -3.33
CA ASP A 42 2.79 -11.65 -2.26
C ASP A 42 3.48 -12.10 -0.95
N ARG A 43 4.78 -11.81 -0.79
CA ARG A 43 5.56 -12.12 0.44
C ARG A 43 5.35 -11.11 1.58
N LEU A 44 4.10 -10.74 1.86
CA LEU A 44 3.77 -9.79 2.93
C LEU A 44 2.58 -10.29 3.77
N ASP A 45 2.93 -10.98 4.85
CA ASP A 45 1.97 -11.75 5.66
C ASP A 45 1.33 -10.93 6.78
N ALA A 46 1.92 -9.78 7.16
CA ALA A 46 1.43 -8.94 8.26
C ALA A 46 1.79 -7.45 8.10
N VAL A 47 1.09 -6.59 8.87
CA VAL A 47 1.38 -5.15 8.97
C VAL A 47 2.72 -4.94 9.67
N THR A 48 3.75 -4.62 8.90
CA THR A 48 5.10 -4.32 9.41
C THR A 48 5.24 -2.84 9.78
N ARG A 49 6.34 -2.46 10.46
CA ARG A 49 6.66 -1.05 10.73
C ARG A 49 6.95 -0.33 9.41
N GLU A 50 7.63 -1.00 8.50
CA GLU A 50 8.00 -0.49 7.18
C GLU A 50 6.76 -0.27 6.31
N LEU A 51 5.79 -1.19 6.32
CA LEU A 51 4.52 -0.97 5.64
C LEU A 51 3.80 0.27 6.17
N ARG A 52 3.78 0.46 7.51
CA ARG A 52 3.17 1.65 8.11
C ARG A 52 3.84 2.95 7.66
N SER A 53 5.16 2.95 7.48
CA SER A 53 5.88 4.11 6.94
C SER A 53 5.50 4.40 5.49
N ILE A 54 5.36 3.37 4.65
CA ILE A 54 4.92 3.50 3.26
C ILE A 54 3.48 4.03 3.19
N GLN A 55 2.58 3.47 4.01
CA GLN A 55 1.19 3.91 4.13
C GLN A 55 1.09 5.37 4.58
N GLN A 56 1.89 5.76 5.57
CA GLN A 56 1.95 7.16 6.01
C GLN A 56 2.40 8.10 4.89
N GLY A 57 3.50 7.79 4.18
CA GLY A 57 3.95 8.62 3.07
C GLY A 57 2.91 8.75 1.96
N PHE A 58 2.21 7.65 1.64
CA PHE A 58 1.13 7.70 0.66
C PHE A 58 -0.05 8.58 1.12
N ARG A 59 -0.39 8.56 2.41
CA ARG A 59 -1.41 9.46 2.97
C ARG A 59 -1.03 10.94 2.89
N GLU A 60 0.24 11.26 3.02
CA GLU A 60 0.70 12.65 3.01
C GLU A 60 0.76 13.23 1.59
N HIS A 61 1.13 12.42 0.59
CA HIS A 61 1.44 12.92 -0.75
C HIS A 61 0.46 12.50 -1.85
N ASP A 62 -0.32 11.43 -1.65
CA ASP A 62 -1.26 10.88 -2.64
C ASP A 62 -0.67 10.58 -4.04
N SER A 63 0.66 10.40 -4.11
CA SER A 63 1.37 10.21 -5.36
C SER A 63 1.73 8.74 -5.56
N ILE A 64 1.28 8.17 -6.68
CA ILE A 64 1.63 6.79 -7.08
C ILE A 64 3.13 6.71 -7.40
N GLU A 65 3.73 7.74 -8.00
CA GLU A 65 5.16 7.77 -8.31
C GLU A 65 6.00 7.73 -7.03
N GLU A 66 5.62 8.52 -6.02
CA GLU A 66 6.32 8.51 -4.73
C GLU A 66 6.07 7.23 -3.93
N LEU A 67 4.88 6.62 -4.06
CA LEU A 67 4.60 5.30 -3.49
C LEU A 67 5.55 4.24 -4.08
N LEU A 68 5.78 4.24 -5.39
CA LEU A 68 6.70 3.31 -6.05
C LEU A 68 8.14 3.50 -5.56
N VAL A 69 8.60 4.74 -5.46
CA VAL A 69 9.94 5.07 -4.93
C VAL A 69 10.07 4.60 -3.47
N SER A 70 9.04 4.85 -2.66
CA SER A 70 9.00 4.45 -1.24
C SER A 70 9.05 2.93 -1.08
N ILE A 71 8.31 2.18 -1.90
CA ILE A 71 8.34 0.72 -1.88
C ILE A 71 9.72 0.20 -2.31
N ALA A 72 10.23 0.65 -3.47
CA ALA A 72 11.50 0.16 -4.01
C ALA A 72 12.70 0.52 -3.12
N GLY A 73 12.67 1.67 -2.45
CA GLY A 73 13.68 2.11 -1.50
C GLY A 73 13.60 1.45 -0.13
N SER A 74 12.50 0.77 0.19
CA SER A 74 12.28 0.17 1.50
C SER A 74 13.12 -1.08 1.74
N ASP A 75 13.43 -1.36 3.01
CA ASP A 75 14.07 -2.62 3.38
C ASP A 75 13.17 -3.83 3.13
N LEU A 76 11.85 -3.67 3.01
CA LEU A 76 10.94 -4.76 2.60
C LEU A 76 11.32 -5.27 1.21
N PHE A 77 11.55 -4.35 0.28
CA PHE A 77 11.96 -4.69 -1.07
C PHE A 77 13.37 -5.31 -1.10
N ARG A 78 14.31 -4.77 -0.32
CA ARG A 78 15.69 -5.28 -0.22
C ARG A 78 15.77 -6.70 0.40
N ARG A 79 14.97 -6.98 1.42
CA ARG A 79 14.94 -8.31 2.09
C ARG A 79 14.14 -9.33 1.29
N GLY A 80 13.08 -8.92 0.61
CA GLY A 80 12.35 -9.79 -0.32
C GLY A 80 13.19 -10.18 -1.54
N SER A 81 14.10 -9.32 -2.00
CA SER A 81 14.98 -9.62 -3.14
C SER A 81 16.14 -10.57 -2.81
N THR A 82 16.47 -10.80 -1.53
CA THR A 82 17.66 -11.57 -1.15
C THR A 82 17.49 -13.10 -1.24
N THR A 83 16.27 -13.61 -1.46
CA THR A 83 16.05 -15.07 -1.66
C THR A 83 16.25 -15.53 -3.12
N GLN A 84 16.53 -14.64 -4.07
CA GLN A 84 16.63 -15.01 -5.50
C GLN A 84 17.94 -14.55 -6.17
N VAL A 85 19.07 -14.58 -5.45
CA VAL A 85 20.42 -14.49 -6.05
C VAL A 85 21.36 -15.45 -5.31
N GLY A 86 21.15 -16.76 -5.46
CA GLY A 86 21.98 -17.75 -4.78
C GLY A 86 21.69 -19.21 -5.13
N GLY A 87 21.16 -19.49 -6.32
CA GLY A 87 20.77 -20.84 -6.72
C GLY A 87 21.17 -21.18 -8.16
N ALA A 88 22.34 -21.80 -8.28
CA ALA A 88 22.81 -22.69 -9.35
C ALA A 88 22.88 -22.14 -10.80
N ALA A 89 24.12 -21.88 -11.24
CA ALA A 89 24.52 -22.15 -12.61
C ALA A 89 25.91 -22.83 -12.63
N ARG A 90 25.84 -24.16 -12.80
CA ARG A 90 26.87 -25.14 -13.20
C ARG A 90 27.95 -25.52 -12.19
#